data_AF-A0A9R1ALL2-F1
#
_entry.id   AF-A0A9R1ALL2-F1
#
_cell.length_a   1.000
_cell.length_b   1.000
_cell.length_c   1.000
_cell.angle_alpha   90.00
_cell.angle_beta   90.00
_cell.angle_gamma   90.00
#
_symmetry.space_group_name_H-M   'P 1'
#
loop_
_entity.id
_entity.type
_entity.pdbx_description
1 polymer ?
#
loop_
_entity_poly.entity_id
_entity_poly.type
_entity_poly.pdbx_seq_one_letter_code
_entity_poly.pdbx_strand_id
1 'polypeptide(L)'
;MMTQESSTFMQVKVEVCVTEAEERAPAVVDAARRHGASLLVLGQRRRAATTRWILGLWPAAERRCGRRWQRGLVEYCIEHAPCEALGVRRRNSGGYLVSSRRHRDFWLLA
;
A
#
# COMPACT_ATOMS: atom_id res chain seq x y z
N MET A 1 15.95 33.98 -35.08
CA MET A 1 14.89 32.95 -34.96
C MET A 1 15.54 31.70 -34.40
N MET A 2 15.43 31.45 -33.10
CA MET A 2 15.87 30.20 -32.48
C MET A 2 14.66 29.62 -31.78
N THR A 3 14.17 28.50 -32.31
CA THR A 3 13.08 27.71 -31.79
C THR A 3 13.48 27.10 -30.45
N GLN A 4 12.72 27.39 -29.41
CA GLN A 4 12.90 26.83 -28.08
C GLN A 4 12.36 25.38 -28.09
N GLU A 5 13.25 24.41 -27.87
CA GLU A 5 12.89 23.01 -27.66
C GLU A 5 12.10 22.88 -26.35
N SER A 6 10.81 22.61 -26.47
CA SER A 6 9.92 22.31 -25.36
C SER A 6 10.21 20.90 -24.81
N SER A 7 11.20 20.79 -23.91
CA SER A 7 11.39 19.59 -23.08
C SER A 7 10.16 19.40 -22.20
N THR A 8 9.34 18.40 -22.53
CA THR A 8 8.16 18.05 -21.75
C THR A 8 8.59 17.20 -20.55
N PHE A 9 8.99 17.85 -19.46
CA PHE A 9 9.17 17.14 -18.19
C PHE A 9 7.79 16.70 -17.68
N MET A 10 7.64 15.41 -17.39
CA MET A 10 6.43 14.88 -16.76
C MET A 10 6.23 15.55 -15.39
N GLN A 11 5.30 16.50 -15.31
CA GLN A 11 4.96 17.15 -14.05
C GLN A 11 4.18 16.19 -13.15
N VAL A 12 4.76 15.82 -12.02
CA VAL A 12 4.11 14.96 -11.02
C VAL A 12 3.41 15.83 -9.98
N LYS A 13 2.08 15.72 -9.88
CA LYS A 13 1.30 16.31 -8.80
C LYS A 13 1.21 15.33 -7.63
N VAL A 14 1.62 15.78 -6.45
CA VAL A 14 1.57 14.98 -5.21
C VAL A 14 0.55 15.61 -4.26
N GLU A 15 -0.32 14.78 -3.71
CA GLU A 15 -1.29 15.17 -2.69
C GLU A 15 -1.20 14.20 -1.52
N VAL A 16 -1.19 14.73 -0.29
CA VAL A 16 -1.12 13.92 0.94
C VAL A 16 -2.45 14.03 1.66
N CYS A 17 -3.11 12.89 1.86
CA CYS A 17 -4.40 12.82 2.52
C CYS A 17 -4.25 12.12 3.88
N VAL A 18 -4.89 12.68 4.91
CA VAL A 18 -5.02 12.08 6.24
C VAL A 18 -6.50 12.01 6.57
N THR A 19 -6.95 10.87 7.07
CA THR A 19 -8.37 10.65 7.39
C THR A 19 -8.46 9.88 8.70
N GLU A 20 -9.34 10.34 9.59
CA GLU A 20 -9.70 9.62 10.80
C GLU A 20 -10.84 8.64 10.47
N ALA A 21 -10.65 7.38 10.84
CA ALA A 21 -11.65 6.33 10.65
C ALA A 21 -11.47 5.25 11.72
N GLU A 22 -12.59 4.65 12.12
CA GLU A 22 -12.60 3.49 13.02
C GLU A 22 -11.90 2.30 12.38
N GLU A 23 -12.25 2.00 11.13
CA GLU A 23 -11.63 0.95 10.34
C GLU A 23 -10.84 1.50 9.15
N ARG A 24 -9.57 1.11 9.07
CA ARG A 24 -8.64 1.63 8.05
C ARG A 24 -8.92 1.07 6.65
N ALA A 25 -9.34 -0.18 6.53
CA ALA A 25 -9.48 -0.82 5.21
C ALA A 25 -10.64 -0.24 4.39
N PRO A 26 -11.86 -0.10 4.95
CA PRO A 26 -12.94 0.61 4.27
C PRO A 26 -12.58 2.07 3.96
N ALA A 27 -11.95 2.78 4.90
CA ALA A 27 -11.57 4.17 4.70
C ALA A 27 -10.60 4.38 3.53
N VAL A 28 -9.63 3.48 3.34
CA VAL A 28 -8.70 3.55 2.20
C VAL A 28 -9.42 3.26 0.87
N VAL A 29 -10.35 2.30 0.85
CA VAL A 29 -11.17 2.00 -0.33
C VAL A 29 -12.06 3.18 -0.71
N ASP A 30 -12.70 3.81 0.28
CA ASP A 30 -13.53 4.99 0.07
C ASP A 30 -12.72 6.19 -0.41
N ALA A 31 -11.52 6.40 0.14
CA ALA A 31 -10.61 7.45 -0.34
C ALA A 31 -10.22 7.20 -1.80
N ALA A 32 -9.83 5.97 -2.17
CA ALA A 32 -9.52 5.62 -3.56
C ALA A 32 -10.70 5.89 -4.50
N ARG A 33 -11.93 5.61 -4.05
CA ARG A 33 -13.16 5.92 -4.80
C ARG A 33 -13.36 7.42 -4.98
N ARG A 34 -13.25 8.21 -3.92
CA ARG A 34 -13.46 9.68 -3.97
C ARG A 34 -12.45 10.39 -4.87
N HIS A 35 -11.20 9.93 -4.85
CA HIS A 35 -10.14 10.48 -5.69
C HIS A 35 -10.12 9.91 -7.11
N GLY A 36 -11.02 8.98 -7.45
CA GLY A 36 -11.08 8.36 -8.78
C GLY A 36 -9.77 7.64 -9.14
N ALA A 37 -9.11 7.00 -8.17
CA ALA A 37 -7.82 6.37 -8.39
C ALA A 37 -7.93 5.21 -9.39
N SER A 38 -7.03 5.17 -10.38
CA SER A 38 -6.95 4.06 -11.35
C SER A 38 -6.18 2.85 -10.84
N LEU A 39 -5.26 3.07 -9.88
CA LEU A 39 -4.42 2.04 -9.27
C LEU A 39 -4.21 2.36 -7.78
N LEU A 40 -4.43 1.38 -6.91
CA LEU A 40 -4.15 1.46 -5.48
C LEU A 40 -2.93 0.60 -5.11
N VAL A 41 -1.87 1.21 -4.57
CA VAL A 41 -0.65 0.50 -4.17
C VAL A 41 -0.48 0.54 -2.64
N LEU A 42 -0.38 -0.63 -2.01
CA LEU A 42 -0.31 -0.78 -0.56
C LEU A 42 1.00 -1.43 -0.14
N GLY A 43 1.79 -0.71 0.66
CA GLY A 43 3.04 -1.22 1.22
C GLY A 43 2.83 -2.13 2.42
N GLN A 44 3.26 -3.39 2.31
CA GLN A 44 3.34 -4.34 3.41
C GLN A 44 4.73 -4.27 4.05
N ARG A 45 4.87 -3.46 5.10
CA ARG A 45 6.16 -3.30 5.76
C ARG A 45 6.44 -4.48 6.69
N ARG A 46 7.56 -5.17 6.46
CA ARG A 46 8.11 -6.09 7.47
C ARG A 46 8.50 -5.27 8.70
N ARG A 47 7.74 -5.40 9.77
CA ARG A 47 8.18 -4.94 11.10
C ARG A 47 9.35 -5.81 11.58
N ALA A 48 10.34 -5.15 12.16
CA ALA A 48 11.49 -5.79 12.78
C ALA A 48 11.04 -6.68 13.95
N ALA A 49 11.85 -7.69 14.29
CA ALA A 49 11.58 -8.58 15.41
C ALA A 49 11.41 -7.80 16.72
N THR A 50 12.27 -6.80 16.95
CA THR A 50 12.22 -5.91 18.12
C THR A 50 10.90 -5.15 18.24
N THR A 51 10.44 -4.54 17.16
CA THR A 51 9.13 -3.87 17.11
C THR A 51 7.99 -4.85 17.39
N ARG A 52 8.08 -6.08 16.86
CA ARG A 52 7.06 -7.10 17.13
C ARG A 52 7.04 -7.52 18.59
N TRP A 53 8.20 -7.71 19.21
CA TRP A 53 8.33 -8.04 20.64
C TRP A 53 7.73 -6.95 21.53
N ILE A 54 8.09 -5.69 21.29
CA ILE A 54 7.56 -4.55 22.06
C ILE A 54 6.03 -4.46 21.92
N LEU A 55 5.49 -4.65 20.71
CA LEU A 55 4.04 -4.65 20.51
C LEU A 55 3.35 -5.90 21.09
N GLY A 56 4.05 -7.03 21.20
CA GLY A 56 3.54 -8.24 21.85
C GLY A 56 3.30 -8.07 23.35
N LEU A 57 4.01 -7.13 23.99
CA LEU A 57 3.75 -6.71 25.37
C LEU A 57 2.43 -5.96 25.52
N TRP A 58 1.86 -5.45 24.41
CA TRP A 58 0.58 -4.75 24.40
C TRP A 58 -0.38 -5.40 23.39
N PRO A 59 -1.20 -6.39 23.81
CA PRO A 59 -2.04 -7.18 22.91
C PRO A 59 -2.98 -6.34 22.02
N ALA A 60 -3.46 -5.19 22.52
CA ALA A 60 -4.29 -4.26 21.74
C ALA A 60 -3.51 -3.52 20.63
N ALA A 61 -2.20 -3.30 20.80
CA ALA A 61 -1.35 -2.67 19.81
C ALA A 61 -0.91 -3.69 18.75
N GLU A 62 -0.65 -4.95 19.13
CA GLU A 62 -0.40 -6.03 18.17
C GLU A 62 -1.61 -6.27 17.25
N ARG A 63 -2.83 -6.24 17.79
CA ARG A 63 -4.06 -6.39 17.00
C ARG A 63 -4.26 -5.26 15.97
N ARG A 64 -3.90 -4.03 16.31
CA ARG A 64 -4.08 -2.85 15.43
C ARG A 64 -2.94 -2.62 14.45
N CYS A 65 -1.75 -3.16 14.73
CA CYS A 65 -0.56 -2.81 13.98
C CYS A 65 0.30 -4.02 13.56
N GLY A 66 -0.16 -5.24 13.84
CA GLY A 66 0.56 -6.48 13.54
C GLY A 66 0.54 -6.85 12.06
N ARG A 67 1.42 -7.80 11.69
CA ARG A 67 1.48 -8.32 10.30
C ARG A 67 0.15 -8.93 9.85
N ARG A 68 -0.57 -9.60 10.75
CA ARG A 68 -1.88 -10.20 10.43
C ARG A 68 -2.90 -9.12 10.07
N TRP A 69 -2.88 -8.01 10.81
CA TRP A 69 -3.75 -6.87 10.53
C TRP A 69 -3.38 -6.17 9.22
N GLN A 70 -2.08 -5.92 8.96
CA GLN A 70 -1.67 -5.36 7.68
C GLN A 70 -1.98 -6.28 6.50
N ARG A 71 -1.88 -7.60 6.68
CA ARG A 71 -2.29 -8.56 5.66
C ARG A 71 -3.79 -8.47 5.41
N GLY A 72 -4.61 -8.40 6.46
CA GLY A 72 -6.07 -8.22 6.34
C GLY A 72 -6.47 -6.91 5.66
N LEU A 73 -5.79 -5.81 5.97
CA LEU A 73 -5.98 -4.50 5.30
C LEU A 73 -5.74 -4.61 3.79
N VAL A 74 -4.59 -5.16 3.39
CA VAL A 74 -4.25 -5.30 1.97
C VAL A 74 -5.22 -6.22 1.26
N GLU A 75 -5.59 -7.32 1.89
CA GLU A 75 -6.53 -8.29 1.34
C GLU A 75 -7.90 -7.67 1.07
N TYR A 76 -8.44 -6.98 2.08
CA TYR A 76 -9.71 -6.29 1.96
C TYR A 76 -9.69 -5.27 0.83
N CYS A 77 -8.63 -4.46 0.72
CA CYS A 77 -8.51 -3.48 -0.35
C CYS A 77 -8.37 -4.14 -1.73
N ILE A 78 -7.66 -5.27 -1.87
CA ILE A 78 -7.57 -6.00 -3.14
C ILE A 78 -8.94 -6.51 -3.61
N GLU A 79 -9.78 -6.93 -2.68
CA GLU A 79 -11.11 -7.48 -2.98
C GLU A 79 -12.16 -6.39 -3.26
N HIS A 80 -12.12 -5.28 -2.50
CA HIS A 80 -13.19 -4.28 -2.47
C HIS A 80 -12.86 -2.95 -3.14
N ALA A 81 -11.60 -2.71 -3.53
CA ALA A 81 -11.24 -1.47 -4.22
C ALA A 81 -12.04 -1.33 -5.53
N PRO A 82 -12.46 -0.10 -5.89
CA PRO A 82 -13.13 0.16 -7.16
C PRO A 82 -12.17 0.09 -8.37
N CYS A 83 -10.87 -0.08 -8.13
CA CYS A 83 -9.80 -0.05 -9.11
C CYS A 83 -8.81 -1.21 -8.88
N GLU A 84 -7.84 -1.35 -9.78
CA GLU A 84 -6.79 -2.37 -9.63
C GLU A 84 -5.98 -2.07 -8.36
N ALA A 85 -5.80 -3.08 -7.51
CA ALA A 85 -5.13 -2.92 -6.20
C ALA A 85 -3.99 -3.91 -6.04
N LEU A 86 -2.84 -3.39 -5.58
CA LEU A 86 -1.59 -4.13 -5.44
C LEU A 86 -1.04 -4.04 -4.01
N GLY A 87 -0.85 -5.18 -3.37
CA GLY A 87 -0.07 -5.32 -2.15
C GLY A 87 1.40 -5.56 -2.45
N VAL A 88 2.30 -4.70 -2.00
CA VAL A 88 3.74 -4.79 -2.29
C VAL A 88 4.53 -5.00 -1.01
N ARG A 89 5.32 -6.08 -0.94
CA ARG A 89 6.26 -6.33 0.17
C ARG A 89 7.68 -6.55 -0.32
N ARG A 90 8.66 -6.01 0.40
CA ARG A 90 10.08 -6.29 0.15
C ARG A 90 10.40 -7.74 0.51
N ARG A 91 11.12 -8.44 -0.37
CA ARG A 91 11.65 -9.78 -0.11
C ARG A 91 13.09 -9.67 0.41
N ASN A 92 13.48 -10.57 1.32
CA ASN A 92 14.84 -10.56 1.89
C ASN A 92 15.91 -10.93 0.84
N SER A 93 15.56 -11.75 -0.14
CA SER A 93 16.45 -12.23 -1.20
C SER A 93 16.49 -11.29 -2.43
N GLY A 94 16.18 -10.01 -2.25
CA GLY A 94 16.06 -9.04 -3.34
C GLY A 94 14.68 -8.99 -4.00
N GLY A 95 14.38 -7.87 -4.66
CA GLY A 95 13.12 -7.62 -5.34
C GLY A 95 11.89 -7.45 -4.42
N TYR A 96 10.71 -7.55 -5.03
CA TYR A 96 9.42 -7.32 -4.39
C TYR A 96 8.46 -8.48 -4.64
N LEU A 97 7.69 -8.84 -3.63
CA LEU A 97 6.54 -9.72 -3.78
C LEU A 97 5.31 -8.83 -3.93
N VAL A 98 4.56 -9.06 -5.00
CA VAL A 98 3.35 -8.33 -5.30
C VAL A 98 2.16 -9.28 -5.22
N SER A 99 1.08 -8.79 -4.66
CA SER A 99 -0.22 -9.46 -4.62
C SER A 99 -1.25 -8.57 -5.28
N SER A 100 -2.09 -9.17 -6.10
CA SER A 100 -3.20 -8.56 -6.81
C SER A 100 -4.43 -9.45 -6.63
N ARG A 101 -5.55 -9.05 -7.25
CA ARG A 101 -6.78 -9.85 -7.26
C ARG A 101 -6.59 -11.19 -7.97
N ARG A 102 -5.77 -11.23 -9.03
CA ARG A 102 -5.60 -12.42 -9.90
C ARG A 102 -4.45 -13.32 -9.44
N HIS A 103 -3.35 -12.71 -9.02
CA HIS A 103 -2.14 -13.42 -8.63
C HIS A 103 -1.64 -12.92 -7.28
N ARG A 104 -1.31 -13.86 -6.41
CA ARG A 104 -0.80 -13.58 -5.07
C ARG A 104 0.66 -13.94 -4.98
N ASP A 105 1.40 -13.12 -4.24
CA ASP A 105 2.81 -13.35 -3.90
C ASP A 105 3.72 -13.66 -5.11
N PHE A 106 3.47 -13.05 -6.27
CA PHE A 106 4.37 -13.19 -7.41
C PHE A 106 5.62 -12.34 -7.18
N TRP A 107 6.79 -12.90 -7.47
CA TRP A 107 8.07 -12.26 -7.22
C TRP A 107 8.52 -11.48 -8.45
N LEU A 108 8.59 -10.16 -8.31
CA LEU A 108 9.22 -9.26 -9.27
C LEU A 108 10.69 -9.11 -8.88
N LEU A 109 11.57 -9.64 -9.74
CA LEU A 109 12.99 -9.33 -9.75
C LEU A 109 13.14 -7.94 -10.36
N ALA A 110 13.76 -7.02 -9.62
CA ALA A 110 14.09 -5.67 -10.07
C ALA A 110 15.61 -5.51 -9.99
#